data_AF-A0AAU4FF06-F1
#
_entry.id   AF-A0AAU4FF06-F1
#
_cell.length_a   1.000
_cell.length_b   1.000
_cell.length_c   1.000
_cell.angle_alpha   90.00
_cell.angle_beta   90.00
_cell.angle_gamma   90.00
#
_symmetry.space_group_name_H-M   'P 1'
#
loop_
_entity.id
_entity.type
_entity.pdbx_description
1 polymer ?
#
loop_
_entity_poly.entity_id
_entity_poly.type
_entity_poly.pdbx_seq_one_letter_code
_entity_poly.pdbx_strand_id
1 'polypeptide(L)'
;MREITLTDLADIARGAAILGTGGGGDPYIGRLLVTAAIRADGPVPLVPLAELDDDAVVLPVAMMGAPTVMVEKLPSAEQVGLAARTLAGYLGKELTHIACAEAGGVNSLIPVVAAAQLGLPLVDADGMGRAFPELQMVLPTLYGIRATPMSIADEKGNRGVLDTVDNHWAERLARSATIDMGCSAMISNYAMSGAQAREALVPGTLSLCAELGALVRAAREAHVDPVSRVVDRLGGRRLFSGKVVDVARRTVTGFARGEARLSGMDGDTGAELVLRFQNEHLVAERDGVVEASVPDLICTLERESGEAVTTEGLRYGQRVTVIAAPADPRWHTPEGLALAGPRYFGYDIDPIGVAG
;
A
#
# COMPACT_ATOMS: atom_id res chain seq x y z
N MET A 1 9.37 -7.18 23.18
CA MET A 1 9.41 -6.92 21.73
C MET A 1 8.28 -7.74 21.10
N ARG A 2 7.40 -7.11 20.31
CA ARG A 2 6.32 -7.80 19.59
C ARG A 2 6.95 -8.48 18.37
N GLU A 3 6.45 -9.64 18.00
CA GLU A 3 6.88 -10.35 16.78
C GLU A 3 5.70 -10.55 15.84
N ILE A 4 5.97 -10.56 14.53
CA ILE A 4 5.04 -11.02 13.52
C ILE A 4 5.23 -12.53 13.37
N THR A 5 4.16 -13.26 13.67
CA THR A 5 4.11 -14.71 13.62
C THR A 5 3.08 -15.19 12.60
N LEU A 6 3.01 -16.50 12.38
CA LEU A 6 2.04 -17.10 11.45
C LEU A 6 0.57 -16.78 11.82
N THR A 7 0.26 -16.55 13.10
CA THR A 7 -1.11 -16.25 13.54
C THR A 7 -1.53 -14.83 13.21
N ASP A 8 -0.59 -13.91 13.05
CA ASP A 8 -0.86 -12.49 12.76
C ASP A 8 -1.15 -12.25 11.28
N LEU A 9 -0.67 -13.12 10.40
CA LEU A 9 -0.60 -12.85 8.95
C LEU A 9 -1.97 -12.68 8.30
N ALA A 10 -2.99 -13.41 8.76
CA ALA A 10 -4.34 -13.27 8.20
C ALA A 10 -4.94 -11.89 8.52
N ASP A 11 -4.69 -11.39 9.73
CA ASP A 11 -5.22 -10.11 10.16
C ASP A 11 -4.40 -8.95 9.56
N ILE A 12 -3.06 -9.05 9.53
CA ILE A 12 -2.20 -8.06 8.85
C ILE A 12 -2.55 -7.95 7.36
N ALA A 13 -2.66 -9.08 6.65
CA ALA A 13 -2.99 -9.08 5.21
C ALA A 13 -4.35 -8.43 4.93
N ARG A 14 -5.35 -8.68 5.78
CA ARG A 14 -6.67 -8.07 5.66
C ARG A 14 -6.63 -6.57 5.89
N GLY A 15 -5.98 -6.10 6.95
CA GLY A 15 -5.85 -4.68 7.21
C GLY A 15 -5.03 -3.94 6.16
N ALA A 16 -3.97 -4.56 5.64
CA ALA A 16 -3.17 -4.01 4.55
C ALA A 16 -4.01 -3.84 3.27
N ALA A 17 -4.93 -4.75 3.00
CA ALA A 17 -5.86 -4.62 1.87
C ALA A 17 -6.84 -3.45 2.04
N ILE A 18 -7.29 -3.20 3.28
CA ILE A 18 -8.16 -2.06 3.61
C ILE A 18 -7.41 -0.74 3.41
N LEU A 19 -6.22 -0.60 4.02
CA LEU A 19 -5.41 0.61 3.90
C LEU A 19 -4.82 0.81 2.49
N GLY A 20 -4.76 -0.25 1.69
CA GLY A 20 -4.32 -0.20 0.30
C GLY A 20 -5.25 0.56 -0.63
N THR A 21 -6.45 0.98 -0.20
CA THR A 21 -7.37 1.83 -0.99
C THR A 21 -7.66 1.29 -2.40
N GLY A 22 -7.76 -0.03 -2.53
CA GLY A 22 -7.95 -0.70 -3.81
C GLY A 22 -6.66 -1.12 -4.51
N GLY A 23 -5.48 -0.69 -4.06
CA GLY A 23 -4.21 -1.09 -4.65
C GLY A 23 -3.26 -1.73 -3.64
N GLY A 24 -1.95 -1.52 -3.83
CA GLY A 24 -0.89 -2.24 -3.09
C GLY A 24 -0.76 -3.73 -3.43
N GLY A 25 -1.53 -4.26 -4.39
CA GLY A 25 -1.49 -5.64 -4.88
C GLY A 25 -2.21 -6.68 -4.00
N ASP A 26 -2.31 -7.91 -4.48
CA ASP A 26 -3.04 -8.99 -3.82
C ASP A 26 -2.42 -9.39 -2.45
N PRO A 27 -3.12 -9.15 -1.33
CA PRO A 27 -2.65 -9.50 0.02
C PRO A 27 -2.51 -11.01 0.24
N TYR A 28 -3.24 -11.85 -0.50
CA TYR A 28 -3.17 -13.30 -0.40
C TYR A 28 -1.79 -13.82 -0.83
N ILE A 29 -1.26 -13.28 -1.95
CA ILE A 29 0.06 -13.63 -2.47
C ILE A 29 1.14 -13.27 -1.44
N GLY A 30 1.07 -12.06 -0.89
CA GLY A 30 2.01 -11.62 0.14
C GLY A 30 1.96 -12.52 1.37
N ARG A 31 0.76 -12.94 1.80
CA ARG A 31 0.60 -13.84 2.94
C ARG A 31 1.25 -15.20 2.71
N LEU A 32 1.15 -15.75 1.50
CA LEU A 32 1.82 -17.00 1.14
C LEU A 32 3.34 -16.87 1.23
N LEU A 33 3.90 -15.77 0.73
CA LEU A 33 5.35 -15.51 0.79
C LEU A 33 5.84 -15.34 2.23
N VAL A 34 5.14 -14.56 3.04
CA VAL A 34 5.50 -14.39 4.45
C VAL A 34 5.37 -15.69 5.23
N THR A 35 4.34 -16.50 4.94
CA THR A 35 4.19 -17.83 5.55
C THR A 35 5.39 -18.73 5.23
N ALA A 36 5.87 -18.71 3.99
CA ALA A 36 7.03 -19.48 3.59
C ALA A 36 8.31 -18.97 4.28
N ALA A 37 8.50 -17.64 4.32
CA ALA A 37 9.65 -17.01 4.95
C ALA A 37 9.70 -17.27 6.46
N ILE A 38 8.61 -17.06 7.20
CA ILE A 38 8.56 -17.31 8.65
C ILE A 38 8.80 -18.78 8.99
N ARG A 39 8.33 -19.71 8.14
CA ARG A 39 8.60 -21.15 8.34
C ARG A 39 10.07 -21.51 8.11
N ALA A 40 10.75 -20.81 7.20
CA ALA A 40 12.14 -21.08 6.86
C ALA A 40 13.10 -20.39 7.84
N ASP A 41 12.86 -19.11 8.14
CA ASP A 41 13.81 -18.20 8.78
C ASP A 41 13.38 -17.75 10.18
N GLY A 42 12.11 -17.97 10.56
CA GLY A 42 11.56 -17.64 11.88
C GLY A 42 10.67 -16.38 11.91
N PRO A 43 10.07 -16.08 13.08
CA PRO A 43 9.24 -14.89 13.26
C PRO A 43 10.06 -13.59 13.14
N VAL A 44 9.38 -12.49 12.80
CA VAL A 44 10.04 -11.20 12.56
C VAL A 44 9.80 -10.25 13.74
N PRO A 45 10.84 -9.70 14.38
CA PRO A 45 10.67 -8.65 15.37
C PRO A 45 10.05 -7.39 14.76
N LEU A 46 9.02 -6.85 15.42
CA LEU A 46 8.35 -5.62 15.04
C LEU A 46 8.72 -4.52 16.04
N VAL A 47 9.41 -3.48 15.56
CA VAL A 47 10.00 -2.42 16.36
C VAL A 47 9.20 -1.12 16.18
N PRO A 48 8.68 -0.50 17.26
CA PRO A 48 8.04 0.80 17.17
C PRO A 48 9.00 1.86 16.60
N LEU A 49 8.49 2.75 15.73
CA LEU A 49 9.29 3.80 15.10
C LEU A 49 10.07 4.66 16.12
N ALA A 50 9.47 4.92 17.29
CA ALA A 50 10.08 5.72 18.35
C ALA A 50 11.28 5.04 19.05
N GLU A 51 11.45 3.73 18.90
CA GLU A 51 12.53 2.95 19.53
C GLU A 51 13.77 2.81 18.63
N LEU A 52 13.76 3.38 17.43
CA LEU A 52 14.94 3.36 16.55
C LEU A 52 16.07 4.19 17.15
N ASP A 53 17.30 3.71 17.02
CA ASP A 53 18.50 4.51 17.25
C ASP A 53 18.68 5.55 16.13
N ASP A 54 19.23 6.73 16.45
CA ASP A 54 19.40 7.84 15.50
C ASP A 54 20.20 7.47 14.25
N ASP A 55 21.22 6.62 14.42
CA ASP A 55 22.15 6.16 13.40
C ASP A 55 21.77 4.83 12.75
N ALA A 56 20.60 4.27 13.10
CA ALA A 56 20.06 3.08 12.47
C ALA A 56 20.01 3.23 10.94
N VAL A 57 20.38 2.20 10.20
CA VAL A 57 20.23 2.15 8.74
C VAL A 57 18.92 1.44 8.42
N VAL A 58 17.95 2.21 7.90
CA VAL A 58 16.59 1.75 7.59
C VAL A 58 16.42 1.74 6.07
N LEU A 59 16.03 0.58 5.51
CA LEU A 59 15.68 0.46 4.09
C LEU A 59 14.24 -0.02 3.91
N PRO A 60 13.38 0.80 3.29
CA PRO A 60 12.17 0.32 2.65
C PRO A 60 12.46 -0.76 1.61
N VAL A 61 11.61 -1.78 1.59
CA VAL A 61 11.56 -2.78 0.52
C VAL A 61 10.14 -2.82 -0.02
N ALA A 62 9.99 -2.89 -1.34
CA ALA A 62 8.68 -2.97 -1.97
C ALA A 62 8.77 -3.75 -3.26
N MET A 63 7.62 -4.13 -3.80
CA MET A 63 7.50 -4.64 -5.16
C MET A 63 7.05 -3.51 -6.08
N MET A 64 7.73 -3.37 -7.21
CA MET A 64 7.31 -2.53 -8.34
C MET A 64 6.79 -3.43 -9.47
N GLY A 65 5.70 -3.04 -10.10
CA GLY A 65 5.15 -3.78 -11.23
C GLY A 65 3.68 -3.51 -11.45
N ALA A 66 3.07 -4.33 -12.31
CA ALA A 66 1.63 -4.32 -12.53
C ALA A 66 0.97 -5.35 -11.60
N PRO A 67 0.03 -4.96 -10.72
CA PRO A 67 -0.69 -5.91 -9.86
C PRO A 67 -1.35 -7.06 -10.64
N THR A 68 -1.86 -6.77 -11.84
CA THR A 68 -2.46 -7.76 -12.74
C THR A 68 -1.49 -8.83 -13.23
N VAL A 69 -0.17 -8.56 -13.25
CA VAL A 69 0.84 -9.55 -13.63
C VAL A 69 1.22 -10.41 -12.43
N MET A 70 1.22 -9.84 -11.22
CA MET A 70 1.62 -10.56 -10.01
C MET A 70 0.75 -11.79 -9.74
N VAL A 71 -0.54 -11.75 -10.09
CA VAL A 71 -1.44 -12.90 -9.92
C VAL A 71 -1.09 -14.09 -10.83
N GLU A 72 -0.34 -13.86 -11.91
CA GLU A 72 0.14 -14.90 -12.84
C GLU A 72 1.61 -15.25 -12.61
N LYS A 73 2.44 -14.25 -12.27
CA LYS A 73 3.87 -14.37 -12.00
C LYS A 73 4.15 -14.07 -10.53
N LEU A 74 4.00 -15.10 -9.69
CA LEU A 74 4.24 -14.99 -8.25
C LEU A 74 5.69 -14.57 -7.96
N PRO A 75 5.93 -13.66 -7.00
CA PRO A 75 7.28 -13.29 -6.60
C PRO A 75 8.02 -14.48 -5.99
N SER A 76 9.32 -14.61 -6.21
CA SER A 76 10.14 -15.50 -5.38
C SER A 76 10.50 -14.79 -4.06
N ALA A 77 10.70 -15.56 -2.99
CA ALA A 77 11.19 -14.97 -1.74
C ALA A 77 12.64 -14.47 -1.93
N GLU A 78 13.49 -15.19 -2.66
CA GLU A 78 14.93 -14.87 -2.82
C GLU A 78 15.19 -13.46 -3.39
N GLN A 79 14.37 -13.00 -4.35
CA GLN A 79 14.54 -11.67 -4.94
C GLN A 79 14.25 -10.52 -3.94
N VAL A 80 13.45 -10.77 -2.90
CA VAL A 80 13.05 -9.74 -1.92
C VAL A 80 14.26 -9.28 -1.12
N GLY A 81 14.95 -10.21 -0.44
CA GLY A 81 16.19 -9.89 0.28
C GLY A 81 17.33 -9.45 -0.66
N LEU A 82 17.31 -9.85 -1.93
CA LEU A 82 18.34 -9.46 -2.92
C LEU A 82 18.37 -7.96 -3.17
N ALA A 83 17.22 -7.29 -3.28
CA ALA A 83 17.15 -5.84 -3.45
C ALA A 83 17.81 -5.11 -2.27
N ALA A 84 17.34 -5.37 -1.05
CA ALA A 84 17.89 -4.75 0.17
C ALA A 84 19.40 -4.96 0.32
N ARG A 85 19.90 -6.20 0.13
CA ARG A 85 21.35 -6.49 0.17
C ARG A 85 22.14 -5.73 -0.90
N THR A 86 21.56 -5.60 -2.09
CA THR A 86 22.22 -4.90 -3.21
C THR A 86 22.36 -3.42 -2.90
N LEU A 87 21.31 -2.78 -2.37
CA LEU A 87 21.39 -1.37 -1.97
C LEU A 87 22.35 -1.17 -0.78
N ALA A 88 22.25 -1.98 0.26
CA ALA A 88 23.13 -1.90 1.43
C ALA A 88 24.61 -2.04 1.04
N GLY A 89 24.93 -3.01 0.17
CA GLY A 89 26.28 -3.20 -0.38
C GLY A 89 26.77 -2.01 -1.20
N TYR A 90 25.91 -1.42 -2.04
CA TYR A 90 26.26 -0.21 -2.81
C TYR A 90 26.52 1.00 -1.91
N LEU A 91 25.74 1.16 -0.84
CA LEU A 91 25.92 2.23 0.15
C LEU A 91 27.15 2.01 1.05
N GLY A 92 27.71 0.80 1.08
CA GLY A 92 28.77 0.42 2.02
C GLY A 92 28.31 0.48 3.47
N LYS A 93 27.02 0.26 3.73
CA LYS A 93 26.42 0.32 5.06
C LYS A 93 25.88 -1.04 5.49
N GLU A 94 26.05 -1.36 6.77
CA GLU A 94 25.37 -2.49 7.39
C GLU A 94 23.91 -2.11 7.63
N LEU A 95 23.00 -2.96 7.14
CA LEU A 95 21.57 -2.74 7.28
C LEU A 95 21.11 -3.15 8.67
N THR A 96 20.37 -2.27 9.35
CA THR A 96 19.89 -2.55 10.72
C THR A 96 18.40 -2.88 10.78
N HIS A 97 17.60 -2.27 9.90
CA HIS A 97 16.14 -2.39 9.93
C HIS A 97 15.57 -2.40 8.51
N ILE A 98 14.49 -3.16 8.33
CA ILE A 98 13.62 -3.09 7.16
C ILE A 98 12.42 -2.20 7.48
N ALA A 99 11.90 -1.47 6.49
CA ALA A 99 10.65 -0.73 6.60
C ALA A 99 9.69 -1.05 5.44
N CYS A 100 8.42 -0.71 5.62
CA CYS A 100 7.43 -0.72 4.55
C CYS A 100 7.50 0.59 3.76
N ALA A 101 7.34 0.53 2.44
CA ALA A 101 7.14 1.75 1.65
C ALA A 101 5.70 2.28 1.81
N GLU A 102 4.73 1.38 1.96
CA GLU A 102 3.30 1.71 2.01
C GLU A 102 2.50 0.73 2.89
N ALA A 103 1.35 1.20 3.38
CA ALA A 103 0.30 0.37 3.97
C ALA A 103 -0.69 -0.05 2.87
N GLY A 104 -0.34 -1.09 2.11
CA GLY A 104 -1.14 -1.61 1.01
C GLY A 104 -0.80 -3.04 0.62
N GLY A 105 -1.81 -3.90 0.63
CA GLY A 105 -1.81 -5.20 -0.07
C GLY A 105 -0.55 -6.05 0.15
N VAL A 106 0.09 -6.46 -0.96
CA VAL A 106 1.34 -7.24 -0.96
C VAL A 106 2.52 -6.43 -0.41
N ASN A 107 2.54 -5.11 -0.64
CA ASN A 107 3.67 -4.25 -0.28
C ASN A 107 3.80 -4.00 1.23
N SER A 108 2.78 -4.32 2.02
CA SER A 108 2.91 -4.41 3.48
C SER A 108 3.43 -5.77 3.98
N LEU A 109 3.49 -6.78 3.10
CA LEU A 109 3.89 -8.15 3.44
C LEU A 109 5.29 -8.49 2.88
N ILE A 110 5.67 -7.94 1.72
CA ILE A 110 7.02 -8.09 1.15
C ILE A 110 8.14 -7.67 2.13
N PRO A 111 8.03 -6.54 2.86
CA PRO A 111 9.00 -6.17 3.89
C PRO A 111 9.19 -7.22 4.98
N VAL A 112 8.11 -7.93 5.37
CA VAL A 112 8.18 -9.02 6.36
C VAL A 112 9.02 -10.18 5.82
N VAL A 113 8.89 -10.50 4.52
CA VAL A 113 9.75 -11.50 3.85
C VAL A 113 11.21 -11.06 3.90
N ALA A 114 11.50 -9.80 3.54
CA ALA A 114 12.86 -9.26 3.58
C ALA A 114 13.47 -9.35 4.98
N ALA A 115 12.71 -8.93 5.99
CA ALA A 115 13.11 -8.92 7.39
C ALA A 115 13.44 -10.33 7.89
N ALA A 116 12.57 -11.31 7.61
CA ALA A 116 12.79 -12.72 7.95
C ALA A 116 14.08 -13.26 7.31
N GLN A 117 14.24 -13.09 5.99
CA GLN A 117 15.40 -13.61 5.26
C GLN A 117 16.74 -12.98 5.66
N LEU A 118 16.71 -11.75 6.15
CA LEU A 118 17.91 -11.01 6.56
C LEU A 118 18.17 -11.13 8.06
N GLY A 119 17.25 -11.73 8.83
CA GLY A 119 17.33 -11.77 10.29
C GLY A 119 17.30 -10.37 10.93
N LEU A 120 16.57 -9.43 10.31
CA LEU A 120 16.50 -8.04 10.75
C LEU A 120 15.11 -7.68 11.31
N PRO A 121 15.03 -6.75 12.27
CA PRO A 121 13.75 -6.19 12.71
C PRO A 121 13.06 -5.41 11.58
N LEU A 122 11.74 -5.45 11.61
CA LEU A 122 10.86 -4.62 10.79
C LEU A 122 10.36 -3.43 11.61
N VAL A 123 10.43 -2.23 11.04
CA VAL A 123 9.87 -1.03 11.66
C VAL A 123 8.34 -1.04 11.52
N ASP A 124 7.62 -0.81 12.62
CA ASP A 124 6.17 -0.60 12.62
C ASP A 124 5.84 0.81 12.12
N ALA A 125 6.06 1.02 10.83
CA ALA A 125 5.80 2.26 10.11
C ALA A 125 5.84 2.02 8.60
N ASP A 126 5.27 2.94 7.84
CA ASP A 126 5.43 3.00 6.40
C ASP A 126 5.55 4.44 5.88
N GLY A 127 5.85 4.59 4.59
CA GLY A 127 6.08 5.89 3.97
C GLY A 127 4.81 6.67 3.61
N MET A 128 3.62 6.08 3.71
CA MET A 128 2.38 6.64 3.16
C MET A 128 1.20 6.70 4.13
N GLY A 129 1.05 5.70 5.01
CA GLY A 129 -0.14 5.48 5.83
C GLY A 129 -1.34 4.92 5.05
N ARG A 130 -1.17 4.71 3.75
CA ARG A 130 -2.08 4.13 2.75
C ARG A 130 -1.25 3.60 1.58
N ALA A 131 -1.84 3.34 0.42
CA ALA A 131 -1.11 3.16 -0.84
C ALA A 131 -1.34 4.32 -1.82
N PHE A 132 -0.32 4.63 -2.62
CA PHE A 132 -0.36 5.55 -3.75
C PHE A 132 0.33 4.94 -4.96
N PRO A 133 0.02 5.38 -6.19
CA PRO A 133 0.43 4.62 -7.36
C PRO A 133 1.93 4.73 -7.69
N GLU A 134 2.56 5.87 -7.42
CA GLU A 134 3.89 6.21 -7.93
C GLU A 134 4.93 6.30 -6.81
N LEU A 135 6.17 5.90 -7.09
CA LEU A 135 7.23 5.74 -6.09
C LEU A 135 7.59 7.01 -5.32
N GLN A 136 7.44 8.18 -5.93
CA GLN A 136 7.69 9.46 -5.27
C GLN A 136 6.62 9.84 -4.24
N MET A 137 5.44 9.19 -4.25
CA MET A 137 4.29 9.51 -3.40
C MET A 137 4.43 8.89 -2.01
N VAL A 138 5.55 9.19 -1.35
CA VAL A 138 5.84 8.82 0.04
C VAL A 138 6.22 10.08 0.82
N LEU A 139 5.86 10.14 2.09
CA LEU A 139 6.21 11.23 2.99
C LEU A 139 7.73 11.51 3.02
N PRO A 140 8.65 10.52 2.99
CA PRO A 140 10.07 10.78 2.81
C PRO A 140 10.44 11.76 1.68
N THR A 141 9.70 11.78 0.57
CA THR A 141 9.88 12.79 -0.49
C THR A 141 9.63 14.21 0.02
N LEU A 142 8.59 14.41 0.83
CA LEU A 142 8.25 15.72 1.42
C LEU A 142 9.32 16.21 2.40
N TYR A 143 10.07 15.29 3.01
CA TYR A 143 11.20 15.57 3.90
C TYR A 143 12.55 15.63 3.16
N GLY A 144 12.54 15.67 1.83
CA GLY A 144 13.75 15.79 1.01
C GLY A 144 14.62 14.53 0.95
N ILE A 145 14.10 13.39 1.40
CA ILE A 145 14.80 12.09 1.32
C ILE A 145 14.63 11.58 -0.12
N ARG A 146 15.77 11.26 -0.75
CA ARG A 146 15.80 10.81 -2.15
C ARG A 146 15.47 9.33 -2.26
N ALA A 147 14.75 8.98 -3.31
CA ALA A 147 14.53 7.60 -3.69
C ALA A 147 15.84 6.88 -4.02
N THR A 148 16.81 7.60 -4.62
CA THR A 148 18.09 7.03 -5.06
C THR A 148 19.27 7.38 -4.15
N PRO A 149 20.30 6.53 -4.05
CA PRO A 149 20.49 5.25 -4.76
C PRO A 149 19.39 4.22 -4.47
N MET A 150 18.85 3.58 -5.52
CA MET A 150 17.80 2.57 -5.44
C MET A 150 18.28 1.30 -6.10
N SER A 151 18.10 0.16 -5.44
CA SER A 151 18.29 -1.13 -6.09
C SER A 151 16.99 -1.64 -6.70
N ILE A 152 17.11 -2.36 -7.82
CA ILE A 152 16.03 -3.14 -8.42
C ILE A 152 16.54 -4.57 -8.69
N ALA A 153 15.71 -5.59 -8.46
CA ALA A 153 16.05 -6.99 -8.68
C ALA A 153 14.86 -7.82 -9.19
N ASP A 154 15.13 -8.82 -10.04
CA ASP A 154 14.15 -9.78 -10.53
C ASP A 154 14.36 -11.20 -9.99
N GLU A 155 13.43 -12.11 -10.32
CA GLU A 155 13.44 -13.50 -9.87
C GLU A 155 14.55 -14.35 -10.50
N LYS A 156 15.20 -13.84 -11.56
CA LYS A 156 16.32 -14.50 -12.25
C LYS A 156 17.67 -14.11 -11.63
N GLY A 157 17.66 -13.19 -10.67
CA GLY A 157 18.86 -12.67 -10.02
C GLY A 157 19.51 -11.49 -10.76
N ASN A 158 18.86 -10.95 -11.81
CA ASN A 158 19.30 -9.69 -12.40
C ASN A 158 19.10 -8.58 -11.38
N ARG A 159 20.06 -7.68 -11.28
CA ARG A 159 19.99 -6.55 -10.36
C ARG A 159 20.72 -5.34 -10.89
N GLY A 160 20.24 -4.16 -10.52
CA GLY A 160 20.86 -2.88 -10.83
C GLY A 160 20.70 -1.89 -9.69
N VAL A 161 21.56 -0.87 -9.68
CA VAL A 161 21.39 0.30 -8.82
C VAL A 161 21.19 1.51 -9.72
N LEU A 162 20.15 2.28 -9.44
CA LEU A 162 19.81 3.52 -10.12
C LEU A 162 20.20 4.70 -9.23
N ASP A 163 20.93 5.64 -9.81
CA ASP A 163 21.12 6.98 -9.27
C ASP A 163 20.61 8.00 -10.28
N THR A 164 19.65 8.81 -9.87
CA THR A 164 18.83 9.63 -10.77
C THR A 164 18.75 11.05 -10.26
N VAL A 165 18.36 11.99 -11.12
CA VAL A 165 18.37 13.43 -10.79
C VAL A 165 17.28 13.81 -9.77
N ASP A 166 16.15 13.11 -9.76
CA ASP A 166 15.04 13.27 -8.82
C ASP A 166 14.20 11.99 -8.71
N ASN A 167 13.21 11.98 -7.80
CA ASN A 167 12.37 10.80 -7.54
C ASN A 167 11.43 10.45 -8.71
N HIS A 168 11.05 11.42 -9.56
CA HIS A 168 10.24 11.16 -10.75
C HIS A 168 11.05 10.41 -11.82
N TRP A 169 12.32 10.74 -11.99
CA TRP A 169 13.23 10.00 -12.86
C TRP A 169 13.54 8.61 -12.30
N ALA A 170 13.64 8.46 -10.97
CA ALA A 170 13.76 7.16 -10.32
C ALA A 170 12.58 6.24 -10.70
N GLU A 171 11.34 6.72 -10.49
CA GLU A 171 10.09 6.04 -10.88
C GLU A 171 10.10 5.66 -12.37
N ARG A 172 10.38 6.62 -13.25
CA ARG A 172 10.35 6.41 -14.70
C ARG A 172 11.36 5.36 -15.17
N LEU A 173 12.60 5.41 -14.69
CA LEU A 173 13.65 4.48 -15.11
C LEU A 173 13.48 3.09 -14.48
N ALA A 174 13.11 3.03 -13.19
CA ALA A 174 12.82 1.77 -12.51
C ALA A 174 11.64 1.04 -13.16
N ARG A 175 10.59 1.78 -13.57
CA ARG A 175 9.44 1.20 -14.27
C ARG A 175 9.80 0.66 -15.64
N SER A 176 10.68 1.35 -16.37
CA SER A 176 11.20 0.84 -17.66
C SER A 176 11.98 -0.47 -17.48
N ALA A 177 12.88 -0.53 -16.49
CA ALA A 177 13.61 -1.76 -16.19
C ALA A 177 12.68 -2.90 -15.73
N THR A 178 11.65 -2.56 -14.94
CA THR A 178 10.64 -3.52 -14.46
C THR A 178 9.91 -4.21 -15.62
N ILE A 179 9.66 -3.51 -16.75
CA ILE A 179 9.03 -4.10 -17.94
C ILE A 179 9.91 -5.24 -18.49
N ASP A 180 11.20 -5.00 -18.68
CA ASP A 180 12.14 -6.00 -19.19
C ASP A 180 12.37 -7.16 -18.20
N MET A 181 12.21 -6.89 -16.90
CA MET A 181 12.21 -7.91 -15.84
C MET A 181 10.91 -8.74 -15.80
N GLY A 182 9.98 -8.54 -16.73
CA GLY A 182 8.71 -9.26 -16.81
C GLY A 182 7.61 -8.62 -15.96
N CYS A 183 7.56 -7.28 -15.93
CA CYS A 183 6.56 -6.44 -15.29
C CYS A 183 6.39 -6.62 -13.77
N SER A 184 7.39 -7.20 -13.10
CA SER A 184 7.45 -7.39 -11.65
C SER A 184 8.91 -7.46 -11.21
N ALA A 185 9.28 -6.61 -10.26
CA ALA A 185 10.61 -6.51 -9.69
C ALA A 185 10.54 -6.07 -8.21
N MET A 186 11.55 -6.45 -7.43
CA MET A 186 11.73 -5.96 -6.06
C MET A 186 12.61 -4.73 -6.07
N ILE A 187 12.25 -3.74 -5.26
CA ILE A 187 13.01 -2.51 -5.09
C ILE A 187 13.35 -2.28 -3.63
N SER A 188 14.48 -1.62 -3.41
CA SER A 188 14.82 -1.01 -2.13
C SER A 188 15.38 0.37 -2.41
N ASN A 189 14.92 1.37 -1.66
CA ASN A 189 15.08 2.79 -1.93
C ASN A 189 14.92 3.60 -0.64
N TYR A 190 14.99 4.93 -0.73
CA TYR A 190 14.79 5.85 0.40
C TYR A 190 15.58 5.43 1.64
N ALA A 191 16.89 5.24 1.46
CA ALA A 191 17.75 4.89 2.58
C ALA A 191 17.75 6.01 3.62
N MET A 192 17.44 5.65 4.86
CA MET A 192 17.25 6.59 5.96
C MET A 192 18.13 6.23 7.15
N SER A 193 18.55 7.26 7.90
CA SER A 193 18.91 7.08 9.30
C SER A 193 17.66 6.85 10.16
N GLY A 194 17.79 6.34 11.39
CA GLY A 194 16.64 6.21 12.29
C GLY A 194 16.02 7.57 12.64
N ALA A 195 16.84 8.63 12.74
CA ALA A 195 16.34 9.99 12.90
C ALA A 195 15.46 10.45 11.72
N GLN A 196 15.92 10.21 10.48
CA GLN A 196 15.14 10.52 9.28
C GLN A 196 13.86 9.69 9.23
N ALA A 197 13.92 8.40 9.57
CA ALA A 197 12.75 7.52 9.59
C ALA A 197 11.69 8.00 10.59
N ARG A 198 12.09 8.42 11.81
CA ARG A 198 11.17 8.97 12.82
C ARG A 198 10.48 10.26 12.38
N GLU A 199 11.18 11.09 11.63
CA GLU A 199 10.63 12.34 11.10
C GLU A 199 9.68 12.09 9.92
N ALA A 200 10.05 11.17 9.03
CA ALA A 200 9.45 11.08 7.70
C ALA A 200 8.43 9.94 7.51
N LEU A 201 8.36 8.94 8.39
CA LEU A 201 7.42 7.82 8.26
C LEU A 201 6.11 8.06 9.02
N VAL A 202 5.08 7.30 8.65
CA VAL A 202 3.81 7.17 9.40
C VAL A 202 3.96 6.03 10.40
N PRO A 203 3.88 6.28 11.72
CA PRO A 203 4.07 5.25 12.73
C PRO A 203 2.87 4.31 12.87
N GLY A 204 3.11 3.06 13.27
CA GLY A 204 2.11 2.12 13.77
C GLY A 204 1.23 1.46 12.70
N THR A 205 1.62 1.52 11.43
CA THR A 205 0.73 1.14 10.33
C THR A 205 0.58 -0.37 10.15
N LEU A 206 1.60 -1.17 10.46
CA LEU A 206 1.45 -2.63 10.50
C LEU A 206 0.64 -3.08 11.72
N SER A 207 0.81 -2.40 12.85
CA SER A 207 -0.07 -2.58 14.01
C SER A 207 -1.52 -2.25 13.68
N LEU A 208 -1.79 -1.16 12.95
CA LEU A 208 -3.12 -0.80 12.48
C LEU A 208 -3.68 -1.84 11.50
N CYS A 209 -2.86 -2.37 10.58
CA CYS A 209 -3.27 -3.48 9.71
C CYS A 209 -3.73 -4.69 10.53
N ALA A 210 -2.94 -5.13 11.50
CA ALA A 210 -3.31 -6.25 12.38
C ALA A 210 -4.61 -5.97 13.14
N GLU A 211 -4.78 -4.75 13.65
CA GLU A 211 -5.98 -4.34 14.39
C GLU A 211 -7.24 -4.36 13.51
N LEU A 212 -7.18 -3.76 12.31
CA LEU A 212 -8.29 -3.74 11.37
C LEU A 212 -8.68 -5.17 10.93
N GLY A 213 -7.70 -6.02 10.66
CA GLY A 213 -7.95 -7.41 10.30
C GLY A 213 -8.65 -8.18 11.42
N ALA A 214 -8.20 -8.00 12.66
CA ALA A 214 -8.80 -8.60 13.85
C ALA A 214 -10.21 -8.07 14.10
N LEU A 215 -10.46 -6.77 13.89
CA LEU A 215 -11.78 -6.15 14.01
C LEU A 215 -12.78 -6.75 13.02
N VAL A 216 -12.40 -6.90 11.75
CA VAL A 216 -13.27 -7.53 10.73
C VAL A 216 -13.55 -8.98 11.10
N ARG A 217 -12.52 -9.75 11.49
CA ARG A 217 -12.68 -11.15 11.91
C ARG A 217 -13.63 -11.27 13.10
N ALA A 218 -13.41 -10.50 14.16
CA ALA A 218 -14.25 -10.52 15.37
C ALA A 218 -15.68 -10.08 15.09
N ALA A 219 -15.88 -9.06 14.23
CA ALA A 219 -17.21 -8.62 13.83
C ALA A 219 -17.99 -9.72 13.10
N ARG A 220 -17.34 -10.46 12.20
CA ARG A 220 -17.94 -11.60 11.51
C ARG A 220 -18.30 -12.74 12.45
N GLU A 221 -17.39 -13.08 13.37
CA GLU A 221 -17.63 -14.10 14.41
C GLU A 221 -18.80 -13.73 15.33
N ALA A 222 -18.96 -12.44 15.61
CA ALA A 222 -20.07 -11.90 16.41
C ALA A 222 -21.35 -11.58 15.60
N HIS A 223 -21.37 -11.82 14.29
CA HIS A 223 -22.48 -11.50 13.38
C HIS A 223 -22.93 -10.03 13.43
N VAL A 224 -21.98 -9.10 13.59
CA VAL A 224 -22.22 -7.65 13.49
C VAL A 224 -21.57 -7.09 12.22
N ASP A 225 -22.01 -5.90 11.79
CA ASP A 225 -21.50 -5.28 10.56
C ASP A 225 -19.98 -4.98 10.66
N PRO A 226 -19.12 -5.69 9.90
CA PRO A 226 -17.68 -5.47 9.94
C PRO A 226 -17.27 -4.12 9.33
N VAL A 227 -18.02 -3.60 8.35
CA VAL A 227 -17.71 -2.33 7.71
C VAL A 227 -17.86 -1.18 8.68
N SER A 228 -18.92 -1.20 9.51
CA SER A 228 -19.12 -0.19 10.57
C SER A 228 -17.91 -0.11 11.51
N ARG A 229 -17.31 -1.25 11.88
CA ARG A 229 -16.13 -1.31 12.77
C ARG A 229 -14.88 -0.73 12.13
N VAL A 230 -14.69 -0.96 10.83
CA VAL A 230 -13.58 -0.36 10.08
C VAL A 230 -13.76 1.16 9.99
N VAL A 231 -14.96 1.63 9.68
CA VAL A 231 -15.28 3.06 9.61
C VAL A 231 -15.02 3.74 10.95
N ASP A 232 -15.55 3.20 12.04
CA ASP A 232 -15.36 3.73 13.40
C ASP A 232 -13.88 3.79 13.76
N ARG A 233 -13.12 2.72 13.47
CA ARG A 233 -11.70 2.66 13.81
C ARG A 233 -10.84 3.64 13.03
N LEU A 234 -11.17 3.85 11.76
CA LEU A 234 -10.44 4.78 10.89
C LEU A 234 -10.86 6.25 11.09
N GLY A 235 -11.91 6.53 11.88
CA GLY A 235 -12.50 7.87 11.93
C GLY A 235 -13.09 8.28 10.58
N GLY A 236 -13.60 7.29 9.83
CA GLY A 236 -14.09 7.45 8.48
C GLY A 236 -15.58 7.76 8.39
N ARG A 237 -16.11 7.73 7.17
CA ARG A 237 -17.56 7.69 6.90
C ARG A 237 -17.88 6.76 5.74
N ARG A 238 -19.11 6.23 5.75
CA ARG A 238 -19.66 5.50 4.61
C ARG A 238 -20.05 6.48 3.50
N LEU A 239 -19.61 6.22 2.28
CA LEU A 239 -20.00 6.98 1.08
C LEU A 239 -21.20 6.33 0.37
N PHE A 240 -21.17 5.00 0.20
CA PHE A 240 -22.12 4.32 -0.68
C PHE A 240 -22.27 2.83 -0.34
N SER A 241 -23.49 2.29 -0.44
CA SER A 241 -23.76 0.84 -0.51
C SER A 241 -24.27 0.52 -1.92
N GLY A 242 -23.61 -0.38 -2.64
CA GLY A 242 -23.94 -0.60 -4.05
C GLY A 242 -23.50 -1.94 -4.62
N LYS A 243 -24.07 -2.27 -5.77
CA LYS A 243 -23.65 -3.40 -6.61
C LYS A 243 -22.82 -2.88 -7.77
N VAL A 244 -21.66 -3.47 -8.01
CA VAL A 244 -20.83 -3.16 -9.19
C VAL A 244 -21.60 -3.56 -10.45
N VAL A 245 -21.86 -2.60 -11.34
CA VAL A 245 -22.60 -2.80 -12.60
C VAL A 245 -21.73 -2.65 -13.84
N ASP A 246 -20.57 -2.03 -13.72
CA ASP A 246 -19.58 -1.96 -14.80
C ASP A 246 -18.17 -1.74 -14.25
N VAL A 247 -17.16 -2.28 -14.95
CA VAL A 247 -15.74 -2.08 -14.64
C VAL A 247 -14.97 -1.95 -15.94
N ALA A 248 -14.49 -0.74 -16.22
CA ALA A 248 -13.61 -0.44 -17.33
C ALA A 248 -12.18 -0.29 -16.82
N ARG A 249 -11.26 -1.18 -17.21
CA ARG A 249 -9.85 -1.13 -16.79
C ARG A 249 -8.91 -1.38 -17.97
N ARG A 250 -7.78 -0.67 -17.97
CA ARG A 250 -6.69 -0.85 -18.94
C ARG A 250 -5.34 -0.71 -18.26
N THR A 251 -4.37 -1.51 -18.67
CA THR A 251 -2.97 -1.33 -18.26
C THR A 251 -2.30 -0.34 -19.20
N VAL A 252 -1.92 0.83 -18.69
CA VAL A 252 -1.24 1.89 -19.44
C VAL A 252 0.05 2.22 -18.71
N THR A 253 1.18 2.13 -19.40
CA THR A 253 2.51 2.47 -18.87
C THR A 253 2.79 1.83 -17.49
N GLY A 254 2.38 0.57 -17.29
CA GLY A 254 2.60 -0.16 -16.03
C GLY A 254 1.60 0.12 -14.90
N PHE A 255 0.53 0.89 -15.15
CA PHE A 255 -0.53 1.15 -14.18
C PHE A 255 -1.88 0.61 -14.65
N ALA A 256 -2.69 0.08 -13.74
CA ALA A 256 -4.09 -0.24 -13.99
C ALA A 256 -4.95 1.03 -13.84
N ARG A 257 -5.37 1.62 -14.96
CA ARG A 257 -6.22 2.83 -14.98
C ARG A 257 -7.63 2.50 -15.40
N GLY A 258 -8.61 3.08 -14.73
CA GLY A 258 -10.00 2.74 -15.03
C GLY A 258 -11.04 3.43 -14.15
N GLU A 259 -12.28 3.02 -14.38
CA GLU A 259 -13.41 3.37 -13.54
C GLU A 259 -14.30 2.15 -13.26
N ALA A 260 -14.98 2.17 -12.12
CA ALA A 260 -16.02 1.21 -11.76
C ALA A 260 -17.31 1.96 -11.43
N ARG A 261 -18.44 1.47 -11.95
CA ARG A 261 -19.77 2.04 -11.72
C ARG A 261 -20.56 1.14 -10.78
N LEU A 262 -21.16 1.73 -9.76
CA LEU A 262 -21.96 1.04 -8.76
C LEU A 262 -23.39 1.56 -8.78
N SER A 263 -24.36 0.65 -8.88
CA SER A 263 -25.78 0.95 -8.69
C SER A 263 -26.11 0.84 -7.20
N GLY A 264 -26.74 1.86 -6.63
CA GLY A 264 -27.04 1.92 -5.21
C GLY A 264 -27.99 0.83 -4.73
N MET A 265 -27.79 0.42 -3.49
CA MET A 265 -28.61 -0.54 -2.75
C MET A 265 -28.98 0.05 -1.38
N ASP A 266 -29.96 -0.56 -0.71
CA ASP A 266 -30.42 -0.13 0.61
C ASP A 266 -30.80 1.36 0.60
N GLY A 267 -30.24 2.17 1.50
CA GLY A 267 -30.46 3.61 1.57
C GLY A 267 -29.93 4.42 0.38
N ASP A 268 -29.16 3.80 -0.52
CA ASP A 268 -28.61 4.43 -1.72
C ASP A 268 -29.37 4.06 -3.00
N THR A 269 -30.50 3.34 -2.88
CA THR A 269 -31.30 2.90 -4.05
C THR A 269 -31.68 4.06 -4.96
N GLY A 270 -31.37 3.95 -6.25
CA GLY A 270 -31.65 4.97 -7.27
C GLY A 270 -30.48 5.91 -7.57
N ALA A 271 -29.40 5.87 -6.79
CA ALA A 271 -28.17 6.61 -7.05
C ALA A 271 -27.12 5.77 -7.78
N GLU A 272 -26.16 6.45 -8.42
CA GLU A 272 -24.94 5.87 -9.02
C GLU A 272 -23.70 6.42 -8.30
N LEU A 273 -22.71 5.55 -8.05
CA LEU A 273 -21.36 5.94 -7.67
C LEU A 273 -20.36 5.51 -8.74
N VAL A 274 -19.49 6.42 -9.16
CA VAL A 274 -18.35 6.16 -10.03
C VAL A 274 -17.05 6.26 -9.22
N LEU A 275 -16.28 5.17 -9.20
CA LEU A 275 -14.94 5.11 -8.62
C LEU A 275 -13.91 5.24 -9.74
N ARG A 276 -13.02 6.23 -9.67
CA ARG A 276 -11.91 6.40 -10.62
C ARG A 276 -10.60 5.97 -9.96
N PHE A 277 -9.76 5.23 -10.67
CA PHE A 277 -8.54 4.65 -10.10
C PHE A 277 -7.35 4.62 -11.06
N GLN A 278 -6.16 4.67 -10.47
CA GLN A 278 -4.87 4.33 -11.08
C GLN A 278 -4.17 3.42 -10.07
N ASN A 279 -4.28 2.09 -10.19
CA ASN A 279 -3.99 1.10 -9.14
C ASN A 279 -4.85 1.27 -7.88
N GLU A 280 -4.80 2.43 -7.23
CA GLU A 280 -5.60 2.81 -6.06
C GLU A 280 -6.79 3.70 -6.46
N HIS A 281 -7.83 3.71 -5.63
CA HIS A 281 -8.97 4.62 -5.76
C HIS A 281 -8.55 6.06 -5.50
N LEU A 282 -8.87 6.92 -6.48
CA LEU A 282 -8.47 8.33 -6.49
C LEU A 282 -9.64 9.29 -6.24
N VAL A 283 -10.81 8.97 -6.79
CA VAL A 283 -12.01 9.83 -6.75
C VAL A 283 -13.25 8.95 -6.63
N ALA A 284 -14.18 9.34 -5.76
CA ALA A 284 -15.52 8.79 -5.65
C ALA A 284 -16.55 9.88 -5.97
N GLU A 285 -17.34 9.65 -7.03
CA GLU A 285 -18.30 10.60 -7.58
C GLU A 285 -19.71 9.99 -7.51
N ARG A 286 -20.62 10.61 -6.74
CA ARG A 286 -22.01 10.17 -6.58
C ARG A 286 -22.93 11.10 -7.38
N ASP A 287 -23.65 10.54 -8.34
CA ASP A 287 -24.60 11.28 -9.19
C ASP A 287 -24.00 12.58 -9.81
N GLY A 288 -22.72 12.55 -10.19
CA GLY A 288 -22.00 13.69 -10.76
C GLY A 288 -21.35 14.64 -9.74
N VAL A 289 -21.49 14.39 -8.44
CA VAL A 289 -20.87 15.18 -7.36
C VAL A 289 -19.74 14.38 -6.72
N VAL A 290 -18.53 14.95 -6.68
CA VAL A 290 -17.40 14.30 -6.00
C VAL A 290 -17.64 14.35 -4.49
N GLU A 291 -17.62 13.18 -3.85
CA GLU A 291 -17.80 13.06 -2.40
C GLU A 291 -16.50 12.79 -1.64
N ALA A 292 -15.49 12.23 -2.31
CA ALA A 292 -14.18 12.00 -1.74
C ALA A 292 -13.11 11.97 -2.83
N SER A 293 -11.92 12.44 -2.49
CA SER A 293 -10.74 12.30 -3.34
C SER A 293 -9.49 12.01 -2.52
N VAL A 294 -8.43 11.58 -3.19
CA VAL A 294 -7.07 11.66 -2.64
C VAL A 294 -6.78 13.08 -2.11
N PRO A 295 -5.93 13.21 -1.06
CA PRO A 295 -5.11 12.16 -0.46
C PRO A 295 -5.83 11.24 0.53
N ASP A 296 -7.06 11.57 0.94
CA ASP A 296 -7.84 10.72 1.85
C ASP A 296 -8.14 9.34 1.25
N LEU A 297 -8.25 8.36 2.14
CA LEU A 297 -8.44 6.96 1.76
C LEU A 297 -9.84 6.78 1.18
N ILE A 298 -9.93 6.05 0.06
CA ILE A 298 -11.18 5.55 -0.50
C ILE A 298 -11.06 4.03 -0.54
N CYS A 299 -11.86 3.34 0.26
CA CYS A 299 -11.78 1.88 0.41
C CYS A 299 -13.08 1.25 -0.07
N THR A 300 -12.97 0.17 -0.85
CA THR A 300 -14.11 -0.65 -1.26
C THR A 300 -14.08 -1.95 -0.47
N LEU A 301 -15.13 -2.20 0.32
CA LEU A 301 -15.25 -3.39 1.16
C LEU A 301 -16.43 -4.24 0.69
N GLU A 302 -16.26 -5.55 0.63
CA GLU A 302 -17.36 -6.48 0.37
C GLU A 302 -18.39 -6.39 1.50
N ARG A 303 -19.66 -6.25 1.13
CA ARG A 303 -20.71 -5.75 2.03
C ARG A 303 -20.96 -6.66 3.22
N GLU A 304 -20.90 -7.98 3.03
CA GLU A 304 -21.24 -8.95 4.06
C GLU A 304 -20.03 -9.36 4.91
N SER A 305 -18.86 -9.49 4.29
CA SER A 305 -17.64 -9.98 4.92
C SER A 305 -16.72 -8.89 5.43
N GLY A 306 -16.83 -7.65 4.93
CA GLY A 306 -15.90 -6.57 5.23
C GLY A 306 -14.49 -6.76 4.66
N GLU A 307 -14.27 -7.77 3.81
CA GLU A 307 -13.00 -7.96 3.11
C GLU A 307 -12.81 -6.85 2.07
N ALA A 308 -11.62 -6.28 1.98
CA ALA A 308 -11.34 -5.27 0.97
C ALA A 308 -11.32 -5.85 -0.45
N VAL A 309 -11.83 -5.07 -1.40
CA VAL A 309 -11.82 -5.42 -2.82
C VAL A 309 -10.83 -4.52 -3.53
N THR A 310 -9.76 -5.10 -4.07
CA THR A 310 -8.76 -4.38 -4.85
C THR A 310 -9.32 -3.99 -6.23
N THR A 311 -8.71 -3.03 -6.92
CA THR A 311 -9.13 -2.57 -8.25
C THR A 311 -8.98 -3.67 -9.29
N GLU A 312 -7.95 -4.51 -9.19
CA GLU A 312 -7.82 -5.74 -9.96
C GLU A 312 -8.77 -6.85 -9.51
N GLY A 313 -9.37 -6.73 -8.32
CA GLY A 313 -10.38 -7.62 -7.75
C GLY A 313 -11.85 -7.22 -8.05
N LEU A 314 -12.09 -5.98 -8.48
CA LEU A 314 -13.44 -5.49 -8.80
C LEU A 314 -14.08 -6.23 -9.98
N ARG A 315 -15.29 -6.76 -9.78
CA ARG A 315 -16.05 -7.56 -10.77
C ARG A 315 -17.54 -7.20 -10.73
N TYR A 316 -18.18 -7.29 -11.88
CA TYR A 316 -19.63 -7.16 -12.01
C TYR A 316 -20.37 -8.06 -11.01
N GLY A 317 -21.41 -7.52 -10.37
CA GLY A 317 -22.28 -8.25 -9.46
C GLY A 317 -21.81 -8.27 -8.00
N GLN A 318 -20.57 -7.87 -7.71
CA GLN A 318 -20.11 -7.72 -6.32
C GLN A 318 -20.95 -6.68 -5.58
N ARG A 319 -21.32 -6.99 -4.34
CA ARG A 319 -22.03 -6.10 -3.42
C ARG A 319 -21.00 -5.52 -2.46
N VAL A 320 -20.85 -4.21 -2.49
CA VAL A 320 -19.77 -3.52 -1.78
C VAL A 320 -20.30 -2.30 -1.04
N THR A 321 -19.58 -1.94 0.00
CA THR A 321 -19.70 -0.66 0.69
C THR A 321 -18.43 0.15 0.44
N VAL A 322 -18.58 1.36 -0.06
CA VAL A 322 -17.48 2.32 -0.24
C VAL A 322 -17.42 3.23 0.97
N ILE A 323 -16.24 3.37 1.54
CA ILE A 323 -15.97 4.24 2.69
C ILE A 323 -14.85 5.23 2.35
N ALA A 324 -14.83 6.35 3.05
CA ALA A 324 -13.69 7.26 3.07
C ALA A 324 -13.12 7.37 4.48
N ALA A 325 -11.79 7.50 4.60
CA ALA A 325 -11.09 7.73 5.87
C ALA A 325 -9.99 8.79 5.72
N PRO A 326 -9.68 9.56 6.78
CA PRO A 326 -8.63 10.57 6.74
C PRO A 326 -7.25 9.95 6.48
N ALA A 327 -6.46 10.59 5.61
CA ALA A 327 -5.05 10.30 5.46
C ALA A 327 -4.21 10.97 6.57
N ASP A 328 -2.91 10.63 6.65
CA ASP A 328 -1.96 11.37 7.49
C ASP A 328 -2.05 12.87 7.16
N PRO A 329 -2.22 13.76 8.16
CA PRO A 329 -2.40 15.20 7.93
C PRO A 329 -1.31 15.86 7.09
N ARG A 330 -0.09 15.29 7.05
CA ARG A 330 1.02 15.80 6.23
C ARG A 330 0.71 15.77 4.74
N TRP A 331 -0.18 14.89 4.29
CA TRP A 331 -0.64 14.85 2.90
C TRP A 331 -1.51 16.05 2.49
N HIS A 332 -2.12 16.73 3.45
CA HIS A 332 -2.97 17.91 3.21
C HIS A 332 -2.19 19.23 3.21
N THR A 333 -0.87 19.18 3.37
CA THR A 333 0.02 20.33 3.12
C THR A 333 0.02 20.71 1.63
N PRO A 334 0.36 21.96 1.26
CA PRO A 334 0.49 22.34 -0.15
C PRO A 334 1.43 21.42 -0.95
N GLU A 335 2.54 21.00 -0.36
CA GLU A 335 3.52 20.11 -0.95
C GLU A 335 2.97 18.67 -1.09
N GLY A 336 2.25 18.18 -0.07
CA GLY A 336 1.55 16.89 -0.11
C GLY A 336 0.48 16.84 -1.21
N LEU A 337 -0.32 17.90 -1.34
CA LEU A 337 -1.35 18.03 -2.38
C LEU A 337 -0.75 18.19 -3.78
N ALA A 338 0.40 18.86 -3.92
CA ALA A 338 1.12 18.93 -5.19
C ALA A 338 1.64 17.55 -5.61
N LEU A 339 2.04 16.71 -4.65
CA LEU A 339 2.62 15.39 -4.90
C LEU A 339 1.58 14.28 -5.12
N ALA A 340 0.47 14.30 -4.38
CA ALA A 340 -0.51 13.21 -4.33
C ALA A 340 -1.98 13.68 -4.28
N GLY A 341 -2.25 14.96 -4.52
CA GLY A 341 -3.61 15.50 -4.60
C GLY A 341 -4.30 15.20 -5.94
N PRO A 342 -5.61 15.50 -6.06
CA PRO A 342 -6.41 15.13 -7.23
C PRO A 342 -5.90 15.77 -8.53
N ARG A 343 -5.37 16.99 -8.45
CA ARG A 343 -4.80 17.70 -9.62
C ARG A 343 -3.55 17.03 -10.18
N TYR A 344 -2.75 16.36 -9.35
CA TYR A 344 -1.61 15.57 -9.83
C TYR A 344 -2.08 14.48 -10.81
N PHE A 345 -3.21 13.85 -10.50
CA PHE A 345 -3.82 12.81 -11.33
C PHE A 345 -4.68 13.34 -12.48
N GLY A 346 -4.72 14.66 -12.68
CA GLY A 346 -5.47 15.30 -13.77
C GLY A 346 -6.94 15.56 -13.45
N TYR A 347 -7.36 15.51 -12.19
CA TYR A 347 -8.71 15.93 -11.76
C TYR A 347 -8.68 17.38 -11.30
N ASP A 348 -9.36 18.27 -12.04
CA ASP A 348 -9.43 19.70 -11.72
C ASP A 348 -10.46 19.98 -10.61
N ILE A 349 -10.14 19.53 -9.40
CA ILE A 349 -10.93 19.70 -8.17
C ILE A 349 -10.01 20.00 -6.99
N ASP A 350 -10.56 20.63 -5.95
CA ASP A 350 -9.91 20.67 -4.64
C ASP A 350 -10.04 19.31 -3.94
N PRO A 351 -9.11 18.96 -3.01
CA PRO A 351 -9.24 17.74 -2.23
C PRO A 351 -10.54 17.76 -1.41
N ILE A 352 -11.35 16.72 -1.55
CA ILE A 352 -12.58 16.53 -0.77
C ILE A 352 -12.29 15.47 0.29
N GLY A 353 -12.08 15.95 1.52
CA GLY A 353 -11.71 15.10 2.65
C GLY A 353 -12.89 14.50 3.41
N VAL A 354 -12.57 13.73 4.45
CA VAL A 354 -13.54 13.11 5.36
C VAL A 354 -14.00 14.05 6.47
N ALA A 355 -13.19 15.06 6.80
CA ALA A 355 -13.51 16.05 7.81
C ALA A 355 -14.27 17.24 7.20
N GLY A 356 -15.60 17.24 7.37
CA GLY A 356 -16.47 18.43 7.35
C GLY A 356 -16.65 19.13 6.01
#